data_AF-A0A7C6MJJ6-F1
#
_entry.id   AF-A0A7C6MJJ6-F1
#
_cell.length_a   1.000
_cell.length_b   1.000
_cell.length_c   1.000
_cell.angle_alpha   90.00
_cell.angle_beta   90.00
_cell.angle_gamma   90.00
#
_symmetry.space_group_name_H-M   'P 1'
#
loop_
_entity.id
_entity.type
_entity.pdbx_description
1 polymer ?
#
loop_
_entity_poly.entity_id
_entity_poly.type
_entity_poly.pdbx_seq_one_letter_code
_entity_poly.pdbx_strand_id
1 'polypeptide(L)'
;MFAVHARYRGRSTRRADHVRASAGALSRLEGVGEVAVAGIEELVATPRDAVSVTTLTLALLAAGDWAIGIGVSPDREEGAA
;
A
#
# COMPACT_ATOMS: atom_id res chain seq x y z
N MET A 1 14.34 -0.30 4.07
CA MET A 1 12.97 -0.84 4.08
C MET A 1 11.96 0.15 3.50
N PHE A 2 10.95 -0.35 2.78
CA PHE A 2 9.85 0.44 2.21
C PHE A 2 8.52 0.20 2.93
N ALA A 3 7.69 1.24 2.99
CA ALA A 3 6.30 1.16 3.43
C ALA A 3 5.41 1.98 2.49
N VAL A 4 4.23 1.47 2.18
CA VAL A 4 3.19 2.20 1.44
C VAL A 4 1.96 2.30 2.32
N HIS A 5 1.48 3.52 2.51
CA HIS A 5 0.18 3.79 3.13
C HIS A 5 -0.73 4.41 2.08
N ALA A 6 -1.94 3.90 1.92
CA ALA A 6 -2.92 4.45 1.02
C ALA A 6 -4.23 4.73 1.76
N ARG A 7 -4.84 5.88 1.50
CA ARG A 7 -6.15 6.24 2.05
C ARG A 7 -7.15 6.47 0.94
N TYR A 8 -8.30 5.81 1.00
CA TYR A 8 -9.39 5.99 0.07
C TYR A 8 -9.98 7.41 0.19
N ARG A 9 -10.09 8.11 -0.94
CA ARG A 9 -10.64 9.45 -1.11
C ARG A 9 -11.79 9.50 -2.11
N GLY A 10 -12.21 8.34 -2.63
CA GLY A 10 -13.39 8.25 -3.49
C GLY A 10 -14.69 8.52 -2.72
N ARG A 11 -15.79 8.61 -3.47
CA ARG A 11 -17.10 9.05 -2.95
C ARG A 11 -18.06 7.90 -2.57
N SER A 12 -17.58 6.65 -2.57
CA SER A 12 -18.44 5.49 -2.31
C SER A 12 -19.03 5.49 -0.89
N THR A 13 -20.32 5.18 -0.79
CA THR A 13 -20.99 4.94 0.50
C THR A 13 -20.58 3.60 1.13
N ARG A 14 -20.07 2.66 0.32
CA ARG A 14 -19.55 1.35 0.75
C ARG A 14 -18.02 1.32 0.77
N ARG A 15 -17.41 2.36 1.31
CA ARG A 15 -15.94 2.55 1.34
C ARG A 15 -15.19 1.39 1.97
N ALA A 16 -15.70 0.83 3.07
CA ALA A 16 -15.06 -0.30 3.76
C ALA A 16 -14.98 -1.55 2.86
N ASP A 17 -16.02 -1.82 2.07
CA ASP A 17 -16.04 -2.97 1.17
C ASP A 17 -15.10 -2.75 -0.02
N HIS A 18 -15.06 -1.52 -0.55
CA HIS A 18 -14.08 -1.14 -1.56
C HIS A 18 -12.65 -1.34 -1.08
N VAL A 19 -12.34 -0.87 0.13
CA VAL A 19 -10.99 -0.97 0.71
C VAL A 19 -10.59 -2.43 0.90
N ARG A 20 -11.47 -3.28 1.42
CA ARG A 20 -11.21 -4.73 1.56
C ARG A 20 -11.01 -5.42 0.21
N ALA A 21 -11.85 -5.11 -0.78
CA ALA A 21 -11.73 -5.67 -2.12
C ALA A 21 -10.41 -5.26 -2.79
N SER A 22 -10.03 -3.98 -2.65
CA SER A 22 -8.74 -3.47 -3.11
C SER A 22 -7.56 -4.13 -2.40
N ALA A 23 -7.61 -4.33 -1.09
CA ALA A 23 -6.57 -5.03 -0.33
C ALA A 23 -6.30 -6.43 -0.88
N GLY A 24 -7.37 -7.21 -1.10
CA GLY A 24 -7.26 -8.56 -1.68
C GLY A 24 -6.75 -8.56 -3.13
N ALA A 25 -7.16 -7.59 -3.94
CA ALA A 25 -6.68 -7.47 -5.31
C ALA A 25 -5.19 -7.09 -5.38
N LEU A 26 -4.77 -6.10 -4.59
CA LEU A 26 -3.41 -5.56 -4.59
C LEU A 26 -2.39 -6.53 -3.98
N SER A 27 -2.81 -7.35 -3.00
CA SER A 27 -1.94 -8.39 -2.42
C SER A 27 -1.53 -9.48 -3.41
N ARG A 28 -2.15 -9.56 -4.59
CA ARG A 28 -1.78 -10.48 -5.67
C ARG A 28 -0.70 -9.94 -6.60
N LEU A 29 -0.31 -8.67 -6.44
CA LEU A 29 0.75 -8.08 -7.22
C LEU A 29 2.10 -8.67 -6.78
N GLU A 30 2.91 -9.05 -7.77
CA GLU A 30 4.22 -9.64 -7.50
C GLU A 30 5.10 -8.69 -6.69
N GLY A 31 5.71 -9.22 -5.63
CA GLY A 31 6.66 -8.49 -4.79
C GLY A 31 6.04 -7.52 -3.76
N VAL A 32 4.76 -7.20 -3.88
CA VAL A 32 4.04 -6.32 -2.94
C VAL A 32 3.85 -6.99 -1.57
N GLY A 33 3.59 -8.29 -1.54
CA GLY A 33 3.25 -9.00 -0.31
C GLY A 33 1.84 -8.69 0.17
N GLU A 34 1.59 -8.84 1.47
CA GLU A 34 0.29 -8.54 2.05
C GLU A 34 0.00 -7.04 2.06
N VAL A 35 -1.17 -6.67 1.54
CA VAL A 35 -1.77 -5.34 1.71
C VAL A 35 -2.85 -5.45 2.75
N ALA A 36 -2.59 -4.93 3.95
CA ALA A 36 -3.50 -5.01 5.09
C ALA A 36 -4.41 -3.79 5.17
N VAL A 37 -5.63 -4.00 5.66
CA VAL A 37 -6.58 -2.92 5.97
C VAL A 37 -6.28 -2.39 7.37
N ALA A 38 -5.84 -1.14 7.48
CA ALA A 38 -5.47 -0.50 8.75
C ALA A 38 -6.59 0.35 9.37
N GLY A 39 -7.72 0.51 8.67
CA GLY A 39 -8.85 1.30 9.11
C GLY A 39 -10.05 1.15 8.18
N ILE A 40 -10.97 2.12 8.20
CA ILE A 40 -12.15 2.09 7.31
C ILE A 40 -11.75 2.45 5.87
N GLU A 41 -10.76 3.34 5.72
CA GLU A 41 -10.32 3.90 4.44
C GLU A 41 -8.85 3.61 4.15
N GLU A 42 -8.13 3.00 5.08
CA GLU A 42 -6.67 2.93 5.08
C GLU A 42 -6.17 1.53 4.71
N LEU A 43 -5.16 1.50 3.83
CA LEU A 43 -4.36 0.34 3.47
C LEU A 43 -2.90 0.58 3.85
N VAL A 44 -2.23 -0.48 4.29
CA VAL A 44 -0.78 -0.49 4.54
C VAL A 44 -0.13 -1.70 3.89
N ALA A 45 1.08 -1.53 3.37
CA ALA A 45 1.88 -2.59 2.80
C ALA A 45 3.37 -2.32 3.02
N THR A 46 4.17 -3.38 3.05
CA THR A 46 5.64 -3.29 3.10
C THR A 46 6.23 -4.05 1.91
N PRO A 47 6.21 -3.45 0.69
CA PRO A 47 6.73 -4.10 -0.50
C PRO A 47 8.23 -4.39 -0.37
N ARG A 48 8.69 -5.49 -0.96
CA ARG A 48 10.04 -6.02 -0.74
C ARG A 48 11.16 -5.15 -1.31
N ASP A 49 10.87 -4.47 -2.41
CA ASP A 49 11.85 -3.69 -3.17
C ASP A 49 11.21 -2.48 -3.86
N ALA A 50 12.06 -1.63 -4.46
CA ALA A 50 11.62 -0.41 -5.13
C ALA A 50 10.69 -0.68 -6.32
N VAL A 51 10.86 -1.81 -7.02
CA VAL A 51 9.99 -2.21 -8.14
C VAL A 51 8.60 -2.50 -7.60
N SER A 52 8.50 -3.24 -6.50
CA SER A 52 7.25 -3.61 -5.86
C SER A 52 6.50 -2.39 -5.31
N VAL A 53 7.20 -1.43 -4.69
CA VAL A 53 6.63 -0.14 -4.29
C VAL A 53 6.06 0.61 -5.49
N THR A 54 6.80 0.66 -6.58
CA THR A 54 6.40 1.35 -7.80
C THR A 54 5.16 0.70 -8.41
N THR A 55 5.15 -0.63 -8.53
CA THR A 55 4.01 -1.41 -9.03
C THR A 55 2.75 -1.15 -8.21
N LEU A 56 2.84 -1.22 -6.87
CA LEU A 56 1.70 -0.92 -6.00
C LEU A 56 1.22 0.52 -6.16
N THR A 57 2.15 1.47 -6.20
CA THR A 57 1.82 2.90 -6.35
C THR A 57 1.12 3.17 -7.67
N LEU A 58 1.60 2.62 -8.77
CA LEU A 58 0.98 2.76 -10.08
C LEU A 58 -0.41 2.12 -10.14
N ALA A 59 -0.60 0.96 -9.49
CA ALA A 59 -1.92 0.33 -9.40
C ALA A 59 -2.93 1.21 -8.64
N LEU A 60 -2.50 1.83 -7.52
CA LEU A 60 -3.33 2.76 -6.74
C LEU A 60 -3.63 4.06 -7.50
N LEU A 61 -2.64 4.60 -8.22
CA LEU A 61 -2.81 5.77 -9.08
C LEU A 61 -3.78 5.48 -10.23
N ALA A 62 -3.68 4.31 -10.85
CA ALA A 62 -4.60 3.88 -11.91
C ALA A 62 -6.04 3.72 -11.41
N ALA A 63 -6.23 3.33 -10.14
CA ALA A 63 -7.55 3.29 -9.51
C ALA A 63 -8.11 4.70 -9.20
N GLY A 64 -7.27 5.74 -9.13
CA GLY A 64 -7.65 7.16 -9.12
C GLY A 64 -8.22 7.72 -7.81
N ASP A 65 -8.72 6.86 -6.92
CA ASP A 65 -9.43 7.27 -5.69
C ASP A 65 -8.56 7.23 -4.42
N TRP A 66 -7.24 7.27 -4.53
CA TRP A 66 -6.34 7.04 -3.40
C TRP A 66 -5.37 8.19 -3.16
N ALA A 67 -5.27 8.63 -1.90
CA ALA A 67 -4.11 9.37 -1.43
C ALA A 67 -3.02 8.39 -1.01
N ILE A 68 -1.79 8.56 -1.50
CA ILE A 68 -0.70 7.59 -1.33
C ILE A 68 0.47 8.26 -0.61
N GLY A 69 0.98 7.61 0.44
CA GLY A 69 2.21 7.97 1.14
C GLY A 69 3.21 6.83 1.04
N ILE A 70 4.48 7.17 0.76
CA ILE A 70 5.59 6.21 0.67
C ILE A 70 6.59 6.56 1.76
N GLY A 71 6.84 5.62 2.66
CA GLY A 71 7.88 5.69 3.67
C GLY A 71 9.12 4.94 3.20
N VAL A 72 10.29 5.55 3.36
CA VAL A 72 11.59 4.92 3.10
C VAL A 72 12.42 5.06 4.36
N SER A 73 12.94 3.95 4.84
CA SER A 73 13.97 3.92 5.90
C SER A 73 15.20 3.23 5.34
N PRO A 74 16.41 3.66 5.74
CA PRO A 74 17.60 2.85 5.48
C PRO A 74 17.40 1.48 6.13
N ASP A 75 17.90 0.43 5.49
CA ASP A 75 17.98 -0.85 6.18
C ASP A 75 18.85 -0.64 7.41
N ARG A 76 18.35 -1.09 8.57
CA ARG A 76 19.15 -1.05 9.79
C ARG A 76 20.32 -1.97 9.54
N GLU A 77 21.50 -1.40 9.33
CA GLU A 77 22.75 -2.15 9.46
C GLU A 77 22.76 -2.70 10.89
N GLU A 78 22.63 -4.02 11.03
CA GLU A 78 22.93 -4.73 12.27
C GLU A 78 24.44 -4.56 12.54
N GLY A 79 24.85 -3.39 13.06
CA GLY A 79 26.27 -3.12 13.24
C GLY A 79 26.73 -1.70 13.58
N ALA A 80 25.85 -0.73 13.85
CA ALA A 80 26.27 0.57 14.38
C ALA A 80 25.73 0.76 15.80
N ALA A 81 26.58 0.40 16.76
CA ALA A 81 26.47 0.71 18.19
C ALA A 81 27.09 2.08 18.48
#